data_AF-A0A1Q8Q205-F1
#
_entry.id   AF-A0A1Q8Q205-F1
#
_cell.length_a   1.000
_cell.length_b   1.000
_cell.length_c   1.000
_cell.angle_alpha   90.00
_cell.angle_beta   90.00
_cell.angle_gamma   90.00
#
_symmetry.space_group_name_H-M   'P 1'
#
loop_
_entity.id
_entity.type
_entity.pdbx_description
1 polymer ?
#
loop_
_entity_poly.entity_id
_entity_poly.type
_entity_poly.pdbx_seq_one_letter_code
_entity_poly.pdbx_strand_id
1 'polypeptide(L)' 'MKVDTDEDSFYRCLTCKKFVTTIERSAHFERKMKEYKSKGDNATSIVERNFYTGLMELYGGYLIEMYAIMGAKK' A
#
# COMPACT_ATOMS: atom_id res chain seq x y z
N MET A 1 -19.75 7.89 0.28
CA MET A 1 -18.63 6.99 -0.05
C MET A 1 -17.68 7.02 1.15
N LYS A 2 -17.69 5.99 2.00
CA LYS A 2 -16.74 5.91 3.12
C LYS A 2 -15.43 5.40 2.52
N VAL A 3 -14.50 6.30 2.24
CA VAL A 3 -13.14 5.93 1.86
C VAL A 3 -12.53 5.34 3.12
N ASP A 4 -12.18 4.05 3.07
CA ASP A 4 -11.56 3.26 4.14
C ASP A 4 -10.14 3.80 4.43
N THR A 5 -10.09 5.03 4.92
CA THR A 5 -8.87 5.78 5.23
C THR A 5 -8.19 5.29 6.50
N ASP A 6 -8.87 4.42 7.24
CA ASP A 6 -8.36 3.82 8.46
C ASP A 6 -7.24 2.82 8.15
N GLU A 7 -7.36 1.98 7.11
CA GLU A 7 -6.35 0.93 6.81
C GLU A 7 -4.95 1.51 6.57
N ASP A 8 -4.83 2.58 5.80
CA ASP A 8 -3.53 3.14 5.41
C ASP A 8 -2.81 3.85 6.58
N SER A 9 -3.59 4.42 7.49
CA SER A 9 -3.10 5.10 8.70
C SER A 9 -2.45 4.14 9.69
N PHE A 10 -2.73 2.83 9.63
CA PHE A 10 -2.09 1.83 10.48
C PHE A 10 -0.63 1.55 10.10
N TYR A 11 -0.22 1.89 8.88
CA TYR A 11 1.08 1.48 8.34
C TYR A 11 2.15 2.57 8.44
N ARG A 12 1.75 3.83 8.62
CA ARG A 12 2.63 4.95 8.98
C ARG A 12 2.11 5.70 10.19
N CYS A 13 3.00 6.01 11.12
CA CYS A 13 2.68 6.91 12.22
C CYS A 13 2.33 8.28 11.66
N LEU A 14 1.12 8.77 11.90
CA LEU A 14 0.71 10.08 11.37
C LEU A 14 1.51 11.24 11.96
N THR A 15 2.09 11.07 13.15
CA THR A 15 2.91 12.07 13.85
C THR A 15 4.35 12.12 13.34
N CYS A 16 5.07 10.99 13.37
CA CYS A 16 6.50 10.95 13.02
C CYS A 16 6.77 10.44 11.61
N LYS A 17 5.74 10.04 10.86
CA LYS A 17 5.77 9.47 9.50
C LYS A 17 6.61 8.20 9.36
N LYS A 18 7.14 7.65 10.46
CA LYS A 18 7.82 6.35 10.48
C LYS A 18 6.86 5.23 10.12
N PHE A 19 7.40 4.19 9.52
CA PHE A 19 6.69 2.97 9.19
C PHE A 19 6.41 2.16 10.48
N VAL A 20 5.15 1.75 10.69
CA VAL A 20 4.69 1.11 11.95
C VAL A 20 4.27 -0.35 11.74
N THR A 21 4.24 -0.82 10.50
CA THR A 21 3.84 -2.18 10.17
C THR A 21 5.03 -3.15 10.20
N THR A 22 4.73 -4.44 10.16
CA THR A 22 5.71 -5.52 10.35
C THR A 22 5.96 -6.27 9.04
N ILE A 23 7.16 -6.85 8.89
CA ILE A 23 7.59 -7.53 7.66
C ILE A 23 6.70 -8.73 7.29
N GLU A 24 6.05 -9.36 8.28
CA GLU A 24 5.14 -10.49 8.11
C GLU A 24 3.88 -10.11 7.33
N ARG A 25 3.56 -8.82 7.24
CA ARG A 25 2.42 -8.31 6.46
C ARG A 25 2.74 -8.07 4.98
N SER A 26 3.98 -8.26 4.53
CA SER A 26 4.39 -8.09 3.12
C SER A 26 3.42 -8.79 2.15
N ALA A 27 3.08 -10.05 2.39
CA ALA A 27 2.13 -10.82 1.56
C ALA A 27 0.73 -10.18 1.45
N HIS A 28 0.27 -9.46 2.49
CA HIS A 28 -0.99 -8.71 2.44
C HIS A 28 -0.89 -7.55 1.44
N PHE A 29 0.18 -6.77 1.50
CA PHE A 29 0.41 -5.63 0.61
C PHE A 29 0.57 -6.10 -0.85
N GLU A 30 1.28 -7.21 -1.08
CA GLU A 30 1.39 -7.80 -2.42
C GLU A 30 0.05 -8.24 -2.99
N ARG A 31 -0.83 -8.83 -2.17
CA ARG A 31 -2.17 -9.21 -2.60
C ARG A 31 -3.01 -7.98 -2.95
N LYS A 32 -2.99 -6.95 -2.12
CA LYS A 32 -3.71 -5.69 -2.35
C LYS A 32 -3.23 -4.98 -3.63
N MET A 33 -1.92 -5.01 -3.90
CA MET A 33 -1.36 -4.51 -5.17
C MET A 33 -1.97 -5.19 -6.40
N LYS A 34 -2.14 -6.52 -6.36
CA LYS A 34 -2.79 -7.26 -7.46
C LYS A 34 -4.26 -6.90 -7.60
N GLU A 35 -4.97 -6.74 -6.49
CA GLU A 35 -6.37 -6.29 -6.47
C GLU A 35 -6.53 -4.88 -7.06
N TYR A 36 -5.71 -3.92 -6.63
CA TYR A 36 -5.79 -2.54 -7.11
C TYR A 36 -5.38 -2.42 -8.57
N LYS A 37 -4.41 -3.21 -9.04
CA LYS A 37 -4.09 -3.28 -10.47
C LYS A 37 -5.31 -3.72 -11.27
N SER A 38 -5.95 -4.82 -10.88
CA SER A 38 -7.16 -5.30 -11.55
C SER A 38 -8.29 -4.27 -11.52
N LYS A 39 -8.49 -3.56 -10.40
CA LYS A 39 -9.50 -2.50 -10.31
C LYS A 39 -9.16 -1.28 -11.18
N GLY A 40 -7.90 -0.89 -11.26
CA GLY A 40 -7.41 0.19 -12.12
C GLY A 40 -7.54 -0.12 -13.62
N ASP A 41 -7.30 -1.39 -14.00
CA ASP A 41 -7.47 -1.88 -15.37
C ASP A 41 -8.95 -1.86 -15.78
N ASN A 42 -9.86 -2.16 -14.84
CA ASN A 42 -11.31 -2.14 -15.05
C ASN A 42 -11.98 -0.78 -14.76
N ALA A 43 -11.22 0.22 -14.32
CA ALA A 43 -11.76 1.53 -13.97
C ALA A 43 -12.34 2.24 -15.20
N THR A 44 -13.52 2.82 -15.03
CA THR A 44 -14.26 3.48 -16.13
C THR A 44 -13.95 4.97 -16.25
N SER A 45 -13.35 5.54 -15.20
CA SER A 45 -12.96 6.95 -15.17
C SER A 45 -11.47 7.12 -14.88
N ILE A 46 -10.92 8.21 -15.40
CA ILE A 46 -9.54 8.64 -15.10
C ILE A 46 -9.34 8.85 -13.60
N VAL A 47 -10.34 9.39 -12.90
CA VAL A 47 -10.25 9.66 -11.46
C VAL A 47 -10.12 8.36 -10.67
N GLU A 48 -10.94 7.36 -11.00
CA GLU A 48 -10.89 6.05 -10.37
C GLU A 48 -9.58 5.30 -10.67
N ARG A 49 -9.10 5.36 -11.91
CA ARG A 49 -7.80 4.80 -12.28
C ARG A 49 -6.67 5.45 -11.48
N ASN A 50 -6.65 6.78 -11.41
CA ASN A 50 -5.64 7.52 -10.66
C ASN A 50 -5.69 7.22 -9.16
N PHE A 51 -6.88 7.01 -8.60
CA PHE A 51 -7.04 6.59 -7.22
C PHE A 51 -6.36 5.22 -6.96
N TYR A 52 -6.61 4.21 -7.80
CA TYR A 52 -5.97 2.91 -7.65
C TYR A 52 -4.46 2.95 -7.92
N THR A 53 -4.00 3.77 -8.87
CA THR A 53 -2.57 4.04 -9.07
C THR A 53 -1.91 4.59 -7.80
N GLY A 54 -2.52 5.58 -7.16
CA GLY A 54 -2.00 6.16 -5.92
C GLY A 54 -1.93 5.14 -4.77
N LEU A 55 -2.94 4.28 -4.63
CA LEU A 55 -2.90 3.18 -3.66
C LEU A 55 -1.76 2.20 -3.95
N MET A 56 -1.51 1.89 -5.23
CA MET A 56 -0.41 1.02 -5.62
C MET A 56 0.96 1.64 -5.33
N GLU A 57 1.14 2.94 -5.57
CA GLU A 57 2.37 3.65 -5.23
C GLU A 57 2.63 3.63 -3.72
N LEU A 58 1.59 3.87 -2.92
CA LEU A 58 1.67 3.82 -1.46
C LEU A 58 2.09 2.43 -0.96
N TYR A 59 1.43 1.38 -1.44
CA TYR A 59 1.64 0.01 -0.97
C TYR A 59 2.97 -0.54 -1.50
N GLY A 60 3.38 -0.15 -2.71
CA GLY A 60 4.70 -0.41 -3.25
C GLY A 60 5.80 0.21 -2.38
N GLY A 61 5.60 1.46 -1.94
CA GLY A 61 6.52 2.12 -1.00
C GLY A 61 6.66 1.37 0.33
N TYR A 62 5.56 0.84 0.87
CA TYR A 62 5.59 0.01 2.07
C TYR A 62 6.36 -1.30 1.88
N LEU A 63 6.16 -1.98 0.74
CA LEU A 63 6.88 -3.21 0.41
C LEU A 63 8.38 -2.99 0.25
N ILE A 64 8.79 -1.88 -0.38
CA ILE A 64 10.22 -1.53 -0.51
C ILE A 64 10.88 -1.40 0.86
N GLU A 65 10.27 -0.67 1.79
CA GLU A 65 10.78 -0.52 3.16
C GLU A 65 10.84 -1.86 3.90
N MET A 66 9.80 -2.69 3.77
CA MET A 66 9.78 -4.04 4.35
C MET A 66 10.91 -4.92 3.81
N TYR A 67 11.11 -4.93 2.50
CA TYR A 67 12.16 -5.73 1.86
C TYR A 67 13.56 -5.24 2.18
N ALA A 68 13.76 -3.92 2.35
CA ALA A 68 15.02 -3.37 2.84
C ALA A 68 15.32 -3.89 4.27
N ILE A 69 14.32 -3.90 5.16
CA ILE A 69 14.46 -4.43 6.53
C ILE A 69 14.74 -5.93 6.52
N MET A 70 14.05 -6.71 5.68
CA MET A 70 14.27 -8.16 5.54
C MET A 70 15.67 -8.47 5.00
N GLY A 71 16.14 -7.71 4.01
CA GLY A 71 17.47 -7.84 3.43
C GLY A 71 18.59 -7.45 4.38
N ALA A 72 18.38 -6.44 5.24
CA ALA A 72 19.33 -6.02 6.27
C ALA A 72 19.43 -6.99 7.47
N LYS A 73 18.48 -7.92 7.61
CA LYS A 73 18.49 -8.98 8.64
C LYS A 73 19.20 -10.26 8.20
N LYS A 74 19.80 -10.30 7.01
CA LYS A 74 20.61 -11.42 6.52
C LYS A 74 22.09 -11.27 6.87
#